data_AF-A0A926MEG3-F1
#
_entry.id   AF-A0A926MEG3-F1
#
_cell.length_a   1.000
_cell.length_b   1.000
_cell.length_c   1.000
_cell.angle_alpha   90.00
_cell.angle_beta   90.00
_cell.angle_gamma   90.00
#
_symmetry.space_group_name_H-M   'P 1'
#
loop_
_entity.id
_entity.type
_entity.pdbx_description
1 polymer ?
#
loop_
_entity_poly.entity_id
_entity_poly.type
_entity_poly.pdbx_seq_one_letter_code
_entity_poly.pdbx_strand_id
1 'polypeptide(L)' 'MKLLTGNSNKLLSKKIAKFLRSKLVNSSIRKFSDGEIYAEIN' A
#
# COMPACT_ATOMS: atom_id res chain seq x y z
N MET A 1 12.62 -8.84 -0.26
CA MET A 1 11.82 -7.94 -1.12
C MET A 1 10.63 -7.41 -0.31
N LYS A 2 10.28 -6.12 -0.42
CA LYS A 2 9.15 -5.50 0.32
C LYS A 2 8.00 -5.19 -0.64
N LEU A 3 6.75 -5.45 -0.24
CA LEU A 3 5.54 -5.21 -1.04
C LEU A 3 4.76 -4.01 -0.48
N LEU A 4 4.59 -2.96 -1.27
CA LEU A 4 3.83 -1.75 -0.90
C LEU A 4 2.57 -1.66 -1.77
N THR A 5 1.47 -1.15 -1.21
CA THR A 5 0.22 -0.95 -1.96
C THR A 5 -0.33 0.45 -1.72
N GLY A 6 -0.68 1.13 -2.82
CA GLY A 6 -1.41 2.39 -2.79
C GLY A 6 -2.91 2.21 -2.52
N ASN A 7 -3.69 3.25 -2.84
CA ASN A 7 -5.13 3.21 -2.66
C ASN A 7 -5.91 2.62 -3.84
N SER A 8 -5.29 2.47 -5.01
CA SER A 8 -6.01 2.10 -6.24
C SER A 8 -6.54 0.66 -6.25
N ASN A 9 -5.85 -0.32 -5.63
CA ASN A 9 -6.32 -1.70 -5.65
C ASN A 9 -5.78 -2.59 -4.49
N LYS A 10 -6.19 -2.27 -3.26
CA LYS A 10 -5.78 -3.02 -2.05
C LYS A 10 -6.15 -4.49 -2.09
N LEU A 11 -7.26 -4.86 -2.75
CA LEU A 11 -7.71 -6.26 -2.82
C LEU A 11 -6.75 -7.13 -3.64
N LEU A 12 -6.32 -6.63 -4.82
CA LEU A 12 -5.36 -7.32 -5.65
C LEU A 12 -4.00 -7.45 -4.96
N SER A 13 -3.51 -6.37 -4.33
CA SER A 13 -2.24 -6.41 -3.61
C SER A 13 -2.22 -7.42 -2.46
N LYS A 14 -3.35 -7.60 -1.76
CA LYS A 14 -3.48 -8.65 -0.72
C LYS A 14 -3.40 -10.07 -1.32
N LYS A 15 -4.01 -10.31 -2.49
CA LYS A 15 -3.93 -11.60 -3.19
C LYS A 15 -2.49 -11.92 -3.60
N ILE A 16 -1.77 -10.94 -4.15
CA ILE A 16 -0.35 -11.07 -4.53
C ILE A 16 0.52 -11.33 -3.29
N ALA A 17 0.33 -10.58 -2.21
CA ALA A 17 1.07 -10.78 -0.97
C ALA A 17 0.87 -12.20 -0.40
N LYS A 18 -0.37 -12.71 -0.42
CA LYS A 18 -0.68 -14.08 -0.02
C LYS A 18 0.00 -15.12 -0.92
N PHE A 19 -0.03 -14.91 -2.24
CA PHE A 19 0.63 -15.81 -3.20
C PHE A 19 2.14 -15.88 -2.97
N LEU A 20 2.76 -14.72 -2.72
CA LEU A 20 4.20 -14.59 -2.47
C LEU A 20 4.61 -14.93 -1.02
N ARG A 21 3.68 -15.37 -0.17
CA ARG A 21 3.89 -15.65 1.27
C ARG A 21 4.59 -14.50 2.02
N SER A 22 4.30 -13.26 1.62
CA SER A 22 4.89 -12.05 2.20
C SER A 22 3.80 -11.12 2.71
N LYS A 23 4.17 -10.21 3.61
CA LYS A 23 3.24 -9.20 4.16
C LYS A 23 3.36 -7.91 3.37
N LEU A 24 2.24 -7.21 3.24
CA LEU A 24 2.27 -5.81 2.79
C LEU A 24 2.92 -4.97 3.87
N VAL A 25 3.79 -4.06 3.45
CA VAL A 25 4.41 -3.09 4.33
C VAL A 25 3.33 -2.18 4.92
N ASN A 26 3.48 -1.83 6.19
CA ASN A 26 2.57 -0.92 6.85
C ASN A 26 2.81 0.49 6.30
N SER A 27 1.98 0.93 5.37
CA SER A 27 2.10 2.25 4.75
C SER A 27 0.81 3.05 4.85
N SER A 28 0.91 4.31 5.27
CA SER A 28 -0.19 5.26 5.30
C SER A 28 -0.13 6.13 4.04
N ILE A 29 -1.04 5.88 3.11
CA ILE A 29 -1.14 6.65 1.86
C ILE A 29 -2.50 7.36 1.86
N ARG A 30 -2.49 8.69 1.89
CA ARG A 30 -3.70 9.53 1.89
C ARG A 30 -3.50 10.75 0.99
N LYS A 31 -4.59 11.40 0.62
CA LYS A 31 -4.53 12.70 -0.05
C LYS A 31 -4.77 13.81 0.97
N PHE A 32 -4.00 14.88 0.86
CA PHE A 32 -4.24 16.12 1.57
C PHE A 32 -5.41 16.89 0.92
N SER A 33 -5.91 17.91 1.62
CA SER A 33 -7.07 18.70 1.19
C SER A 33 -6.82 19.52 -0.08
N ASP A 34 -5.56 19.83 -0.38
CA ASP A 34 -5.10 20.48 -1.61
C ASP A 34 -4.87 19.50 -2.78
N GLY A 35 -5.06 18.19 -2.54
CA GLY A 35 -4.87 17.15 -3.54
C GLY A 35 -3.45 16.54 -3.58
N GLU A 36 -2.51 17.03 -2.76
CA GLU A 36 -1.19 16.43 -2.62
C GLU A 36 -1.28 15.02 -2.01
N ILE A 37 -0.30 14.16 -2.32
CA ILE A 37 -0.26 12.78 -1.82
C ILE A 37 0.71 12.70 -0.64
N TYR A 38 0.18 12.28 0.50
CA TYR A 38 0.96 11.85 1.66
C TYR A 38 1.22 10.34 1.55
N ALA A 39 2.49 9.94 1.69
CA ALA A 39 2.89 8.54 1.79
C ALA A 39 3.91 8.36 2.91
N GLU A 40 3.57 7.56 3.91
CA GLU A 40 4.43 7.20 5.03
C GLU A 40 4.59 5.69 5.08
N ILE A 41 5.81 5.21 5.34
CA ILE A 41 6.17 3.80 5.40
C ILE A 41 6.71 3.53 6.81
N ASN A 42 6.01 2.68 7.58
CA ASN A 42 6.40 2.22 8.90
C ASN A 42 7.17 0.87 8.82
#